data_AF-A0A9X9MKD7-F1
#
_entry.id   AF-A0A9X9MKD7-F1
#
_cell.length_a   1.000
_cell.length_b   1.000
_cell.length_c   1.000
_cell.angle_alpha   90.00
_cell.angle_beta   90.00
_cell.angle_gamma   90.00
#
_symmetry.space_group_name_H-M   'P 1'
#
loop_
_entity.id
_entity.type
_entity.pdbx_description
1 polymer ?
#
loop_
_entity_poly.entity_id
_entity_poly.type
_entity_poly.pdbx_seq_one_letter_code
_entity_poly.pdbx_strand_id
1 'polypeptide(L)'
;MEPIDLRMASVREARNAERRFCFEVITPQYKRVYQATSEDDMNNWISAINNAIQSAVEGRDIRDVPTPISPQEHHLMRRDIGSILTGKSSSMNHGSTHHSINGHSHSASSSVFRRTTVGARPAYSRKGSSGFDESPDKVLQVLREADQGNCWCADCGSGVKTEWVSINLGVILCIECSGIHRSLGTHISKIRSLTLDSQSFTTDIVELLLLTGNRIANTVWEAKLDNGIKPSPQATREKRLKFINSKYVDREFVEPISPTLSRYATPDETLVAAIKRNEIQRVIYALALKANPNVCDKSRGTHSVFLALAAADPASPSSGTSNTRTSSDRNVAFPIAEILVQNGAEIPSSLPAFPLSRSANLYVEQKSGRGTLTLDTVGLLPNPSLNLGEKQHKEREARLQKRVSAGGRLAKAPIPEL
;
A
#
# COMPACT_ATOMS: atom_id res chain seq x y z
N MET A 1 16.60 6.18 19.72
CA MET A 1 17.38 5.15 20.44
C MET A 1 18.80 5.22 19.93
N GLU A 2 19.79 5.16 20.81
CA GLU A 2 21.19 5.09 20.38
C GLU A 2 21.49 3.73 19.73
N PRO A 3 22.22 3.73 18.60
CA PRO A 3 22.62 2.51 17.89
C PRO A 3 23.50 1.62 18.78
N ILE A 4 23.38 0.30 18.61
CA ILE A 4 24.19 -0.69 19.33
C ILE A 4 25.47 -0.94 18.55
N ASP A 5 26.61 -0.71 19.18
CA ASP A 5 27.90 -1.14 18.63
C ASP A 5 28.09 -2.65 18.86
N LEU A 6 27.90 -3.42 17.79
CA LEU A 6 27.97 -4.88 17.84
C LEU A 6 29.37 -5.40 18.20
N ARG A 7 30.43 -4.61 18.01
CA ARG A 7 31.80 -5.01 18.36
C ARG A 7 32.01 -5.20 19.87
N MET A 8 31.14 -4.58 20.67
CA MET A 8 31.13 -4.65 22.12
C MET A 8 29.87 -5.33 22.65
N ALA A 9 29.09 -5.98 21.78
CA ALA A 9 27.83 -6.60 22.16
C ALA A 9 28.00 -8.11 22.37
N SER A 10 27.15 -8.67 23.23
CA SER A 10 26.88 -10.10 23.30
C SER A 10 25.37 -10.33 23.26
N VAL A 11 24.94 -11.46 22.70
CA VAL A 11 23.53 -11.82 22.62
C VAL A 11 23.31 -13.20 23.23
N ARG A 12 22.25 -13.35 24.03
CA ARG A 12 21.87 -14.62 24.64
C ARG A 12 20.38 -14.67 24.97
N GLU A 13 19.88 -15.86 25.24
CA GLU A 13 18.52 -16.06 25.75
C GLU A 13 18.33 -15.39 27.12
N ALA A 14 17.20 -14.71 27.32
CA ALA A 14 16.87 -14.03 28.56
C ALA A 14 16.20 -15.02 29.54
N ARG A 15 17.02 -15.75 30.31
CA ARG A 15 16.56 -16.79 31.26
C ARG A 15 15.66 -16.29 32.40
N ASN A 16 15.64 -14.98 32.67
CA ASN A 16 14.88 -14.35 33.76
C ASN A 16 13.81 -13.35 33.27
N ALA A 17 13.32 -13.48 32.03
CA ALA A 17 12.26 -12.61 31.53
C ALA A 17 10.88 -13.14 31.96
N GLU A 18 9.98 -12.26 32.43
CA GLU A 18 8.57 -12.61 32.71
C GLU A 18 7.78 -13.03 31.46
N ARG A 19 8.38 -12.91 30.27
CA ARG A 19 7.75 -13.14 28.97
C ARG A 19 8.51 -14.21 28.18
N ARG A 20 7.77 -15.05 27.44
CA ARG A 20 8.33 -16.11 26.58
C ARG A 20 9.08 -15.53 25.38
N PHE A 21 10.02 -16.30 24.85
CA PHE A 21 10.77 -16.01 23.61
C PHE A 21 11.56 -14.69 23.67
N CYS A 22 12.15 -14.41 24.83
CA CYS A 22 12.92 -13.21 25.04
C CYS A 22 14.42 -13.47 24.95
N PHE A 23 15.14 -12.57 24.28
CA PHE A 23 16.59 -12.58 24.21
C PHE A 23 17.13 -11.20 24.61
N GLU A 24 18.36 -11.18 25.11
CA GLU A 24 19.02 -9.97 25.58
C GLU A 24 20.28 -9.67 24.77
N VAL A 25 20.41 -8.40 24.36
CA VAL A 25 21.64 -7.85 23.78
C VAL A 25 22.31 -6.98 24.84
N ILE A 26 23.53 -7.32 25.19
CA ILE A 26 24.28 -6.74 26.30
C ILE A 26 25.51 -6.04 25.75
N THR A 27 25.65 -4.75 26.02
CA THR A 27 26.88 -3.97 25.84
C THR A 27 27.43 -3.57 27.21
N PRO A 28 28.66 -3.04 27.32
CA PRO A 28 29.19 -2.53 28.58
C PRO A 28 28.36 -1.40 29.19
N GLN A 29 27.57 -0.69 28.38
CA GLN A 29 26.81 0.49 28.80
C GLN A 29 25.34 0.18 29.11
N TYR A 30 24.76 -0.84 28.49
CA TYR A 30 23.34 -1.16 28.68
C TYR A 30 22.99 -2.59 28.29
N LYS A 31 21.87 -3.05 28.84
CA LYS A 31 21.22 -4.31 28.49
C LYS A 31 19.84 -4.01 27.90
N ARG A 32 19.54 -4.60 26.74
CA ARG A 32 18.21 -4.48 26.10
C ARG A 32 17.61 -5.88 25.92
N VAL A 33 16.32 -6.01 26.24
CA VAL A 33 15.56 -7.24 26.09
C VAL A 33 14.59 -7.09 24.93
N TYR A 34 14.58 -8.08 24.04
CA TYR A 34 13.74 -8.16 22.86
C TYR A 34 12.88 -9.42 22.97
N GLN A 35 11.66 -9.36 22.43
CA GLN A 35 10.72 -10.48 22.42
C GLN A 35 10.45 -10.88 20.97
N ALA A 36 10.65 -12.16 20.65
CA ALA A 36 10.34 -12.75 19.36
C ALA A 36 8.93 -13.31 19.30
N THR A 37 8.45 -13.62 18.10
CA THR A 37 7.10 -14.17 17.87
C THR A 37 7.00 -15.67 18.16
N SER A 38 8.14 -16.38 18.11
CA SER A 38 8.28 -17.80 18.43
C SER A 38 9.68 -18.11 18.98
N GLU A 39 9.87 -19.34 19.47
CA GLU A 39 11.18 -19.84 19.90
C GLU A 39 12.16 -19.96 18.72
N ASP A 40 11.70 -20.43 17.56
CA ASP A 40 12.52 -20.51 16.35
C ASP A 40 12.97 -19.13 15.87
N ASP A 41 12.07 -18.15 15.90
CA ASP A 41 12.36 -16.74 15.56
C ASP A 41 13.40 -16.15 16.53
N MET A 42 13.26 -16.40 17.84
CA MET A 42 14.27 -16.02 18.83
C MET A 42 15.64 -16.62 18.53
N ASN A 43 15.71 -17.93 18.26
CA ASN A 43 16.97 -18.63 17.98
C ASN A 43 17.62 -18.13 16.67
N ASN A 44 16.80 -17.82 15.66
CA ASN A 44 17.26 -17.20 14.41
C ASN A 44 17.85 -15.80 14.65
N TRP A 45 17.18 -14.97 15.46
CA TRP A 45 17.69 -13.64 15.83
C TRP A 45 19.00 -13.72 16.62
N ILE A 46 19.10 -14.61 17.60
CA ILE A 46 20.33 -14.82 18.38
C ILE A 46 21.47 -15.24 17.45
N SER A 47 21.22 -16.17 16.53
CA SER A 47 22.22 -16.67 15.58
C SER A 47 22.68 -15.58 14.60
N ALA A 48 21.75 -14.82 14.03
CA ALA A 48 22.06 -13.73 13.11
C ALA A 48 22.90 -12.63 13.77
N ILE A 49 22.57 -12.26 15.02
CA ILE A 49 23.31 -11.25 15.78
C ILE A 49 24.70 -11.78 16.16
N ASN A 50 24.83 -13.04 16.58
CA ASN A 50 26.14 -13.65 16.84
C ASN A 50 27.04 -13.66 15.59
N ASN A 51 26.50 -14.01 14.42
CA ASN A 51 27.24 -13.97 13.16
C ASN A 51 27.70 -12.53 12.81
N ALA A 52 26.86 -11.53 13.05
CA ALA A 52 27.19 -10.13 12.83
C ALA A 52 28.26 -9.62 13.82
N ILE A 53 28.20 -10.03 15.09
CA ILE A 53 29.23 -9.73 16.09
C ILE A 53 30.56 -10.35 15.65
N GLN A 54 30.56 -11.62 15.23
CA GLN A 54 31.76 -12.32 14.78
C GLN A 54 32.41 -11.61 13.58
N SER A 55 31.61 -11.26 12.56
CA SER A 55 32.08 -10.51 11.39
C SER A 55 32.63 -9.12 11.76
N ALA A 56 32.03 -8.45 12.74
CA ALA A 56 32.46 -7.13 13.21
C ALA A 56 33.76 -7.18 14.06
N VAL A 57 34.02 -8.30 14.73
CA VAL A 57 35.25 -8.53 15.52
C VAL A 57 36.40 -8.96 14.60
N GLU A 58 36.13 -9.79 13.59
CA GLU A 58 37.10 -10.27 12.60
C GLU A 58 37.53 -9.20 11.58
N GLY A 59 36.73 -8.15 11.38
CA GLY A 59 37.04 -7.02 10.49
C GLY A 59 38.23 -6.14 10.94
N ARG A 60 38.98 -6.51 11.97
CA ARG A 60 40.26 -5.88 12.33
C ARG A 60 41.42 -6.55 11.60
N ASP A 61 41.48 -6.41 10.29
CA ASP A 61 42.75 -6.38 9.54
C ASP A 61 42.44 -6.01 8.08
N ILE A 62 42.33 -4.70 7.82
CA ILE A 62 42.96 -4.02 6.67
C ILE A 62 43.02 -2.53 7.02
N ARG A 63 44.25 -2.02 6.97
CA ARG A 63 44.71 -0.71 7.41
C ARG A 63 44.48 0.34 6.32
N ASP A 64 44.42 1.59 6.78
CA ASP A 64 44.96 2.82 6.21
C ASP A 64 44.92 3.03 4.68
N VAL A 65 44.29 4.16 4.33
CA VAL A 65 44.36 4.87 3.05
C VAL A 65 45.83 5.05 2.60
N PRO A 66 46.11 4.81 1.30
CA PRO A 66 46.95 5.76 0.58
C PRO A 66 46.29 6.25 -0.72
N THR A 67 46.45 7.56 -0.91
CA THR A 67 46.35 8.31 -2.17
C THR A 67 47.01 7.61 -3.37
N PRO A 68 46.48 7.78 -4.60
CA PRO A 68 47.01 7.13 -5.79
C PRO A 68 48.25 7.87 -6.33
N ILE A 69 49.38 7.19 -6.36
CA ILE A 69 50.57 7.56 -7.16
C ILE A 69 50.79 6.47 -8.21
N SER A 70 50.89 6.92 -9.45
CA SER A 70 51.01 6.22 -10.73
C SER A 70 52.08 5.11 -10.81
N PRO A 71 51.88 4.10 -11.67
CA PRO A 71 52.96 3.48 -12.42
C PRO A 71 53.08 4.11 -13.82
N GLN A 72 54.23 4.70 -14.12
CA GLN A 72 54.77 4.80 -15.48
C GLN A 72 55.55 3.52 -15.75
N GLU A 73 55.30 2.86 -16.87
CA GLU A 73 56.30 2.59 -17.91
C GLU A 73 55.61 1.97 -19.16
N HIS A 74 55.77 2.68 -20.29
CA HIS A 74 56.04 2.18 -21.66
C HIS A 74 55.08 1.13 -22.30
N HIS A 75 54.34 1.35 -23.40
CA HIS A 75 54.52 2.08 -24.67
C HIS A 75 53.12 2.41 -25.27
N LEU A 76 52.78 3.67 -25.61
CA LEU A 76 52.72 4.28 -26.96
C LEU A 76 51.75 3.57 -27.95
N MET A 77 50.69 4.14 -28.54
CA MET A 77 50.37 5.51 -29.04
C MET A 77 48.84 5.73 -28.93
N ARG A 78 48.30 6.71 -28.19
CA ARG A 78 48.15 8.16 -28.49
C ARG A 78 47.19 8.48 -29.65
N ARG A 79 45.94 8.91 -29.33
CA ARG A 79 45.44 10.29 -29.57
C ARG A 79 44.00 10.52 -29.09
N ASP A 80 43.85 11.69 -28.49
CA ASP A 80 42.75 12.22 -27.69
C ASP A 80 41.47 12.57 -28.46
N ILE A 81 40.36 12.47 -27.71
CA ILE A 81 39.12 13.22 -27.89
C ILE A 81 39.34 14.61 -27.28
N GLY A 82 39.21 15.67 -28.08
CA GLY A 82 39.12 17.03 -27.55
C GLY A 82 39.50 18.13 -28.54
N SER A 83 38.64 18.42 -29.51
CA SER A 83 38.63 19.70 -30.22
C SER A 83 37.38 19.75 -31.11
N ILE A 84 36.30 20.39 -30.64
CA ILE A 84 35.89 21.74 -31.06
C ILE A 84 35.06 21.71 -32.35
N LEU A 85 33.77 22.03 -32.14
CA LEU A 85 32.92 22.96 -32.90
C LEU A 85 32.82 22.82 -34.43
N THR A 86 31.59 23.09 -34.89
CA THR A 86 31.11 23.07 -36.29
C THR A 86 30.89 21.64 -36.78
N GLY A 87 29.70 21.22 -37.17
CA GLY A 87 28.75 21.91 -38.01
C GLY A 87 28.57 21.03 -39.24
N LYS A 88 27.34 20.51 -39.41
CA LYS A 88 26.77 20.05 -40.68
C LYS A 88 27.36 18.76 -41.31
N SER A 89 26.46 17.80 -41.50
CA SER A 89 26.24 16.94 -42.69
C SER A 89 27.47 16.27 -43.33
N SER A 90 27.46 15.00 -43.72
CA SER A 90 26.72 14.54 -44.91
C SER A 90 27.01 13.05 -45.20
N SER A 91 25.93 12.31 -45.44
CA SER A 91 25.73 11.31 -46.51
C SER A 91 26.93 10.79 -47.30
N MET A 92 27.01 9.46 -47.51
CA MET A 92 27.20 8.87 -48.86
C MET A 92 26.61 7.44 -48.93
N ASN A 93 26.03 7.18 -50.08
CA ASN A 93 25.29 6.00 -50.52
C ASN A 93 26.17 5.13 -51.46
N HIS A 94 25.58 4.02 -51.92
CA HIS A 94 25.93 3.09 -53.02
C HIS A 94 26.78 1.84 -52.68
N GLY A 95 26.41 0.63 -53.11
CA GLY A 95 25.28 0.24 -53.98
C GLY A 95 25.09 -1.28 -54.20
N SER A 96 23.89 -1.60 -54.70
CA SER A 96 23.40 -2.65 -55.63
C SER A 96 24.02 -4.07 -55.63
N THR A 97 23.28 -5.20 -55.77
CA THR A 97 22.45 -5.57 -56.95
C THR A 97 21.60 -6.85 -56.71
N HIS A 98 20.32 -6.82 -57.14
CA HIS A 98 19.36 -7.86 -57.65
C HIS A 98 19.07 -9.24 -57.00
N HIS A 99 17.78 -9.52 -56.71
CA HIS A 99 16.91 -10.45 -57.48
C HIS A 99 15.40 -10.28 -57.09
N SER A 100 14.50 -10.78 -57.94
CA SER A 100 13.10 -10.35 -58.12
C SER A 100 12.05 -11.43 -57.79
N ILE A 101 10.80 -10.98 -57.59
CA ILE A 101 9.46 -11.63 -57.72
C ILE A 101 9.00 -12.68 -56.68
N ASN A 102 8.02 -12.33 -55.83
CA ASN A 102 6.62 -12.79 -55.96
C ASN A 102 5.70 -12.09 -54.92
N GLY A 103 4.54 -11.64 -55.37
CA GLY A 103 3.57 -10.90 -54.56
C GLY A 103 2.53 -11.79 -53.87
N HIS A 104 1.96 -11.27 -52.78
CA HIS A 104 0.55 -11.47 -52.43
C HIS A 104 0.04 -10.27 -51.63
N SER A 105 -1.03 -9.68 -52.15
CA SER A 105 -1.80 -8.57 -51.61
C SER A 105 -2.83 -9.07 -50.59
N HIS A 106 -2.92 -8.43 -49.43
CA HIS A 106 -4.19 -8.38 -48.69
C HIS A 106 -4.39 -6.99 -48.07
N SER A 107 -5.54 -6.43 -48.46
CA SER A 107 -6.12 -5.15 -48.06
C SER A 107 -6.26 -5.03 -46.53
N ALA A 108 -5.65 -4.00 -45.96
CA ALA A 108 -5.91 -3.59 -44.58
C ALA A 108 -7.03 -2.53 -44.57
N SER A 109 -8.23 -2.94 -44.17
CA SER A 109 -9.32 -2.04 -43.82
C SER A 109 -8.93 -1.18 -42.62
N SER A 110 -8.62 0.08 -42.87
CA SER A 110 -8.48 1.12 -41.86
C SER A 110 -9.85 1.41 -41.22
N SER A 111 -10.06 0.90 -40.00
CA SER A 111 -11.13 1.43 -39.14
C SER A 111 -10.54 2.46 -38.18
N VAL A 112 -11.07 3.66 -38.31
CA VAL A 112 -10.60 4.91 -37.71
C VAL A 112 -10.92 4.93 -36.22
N PHE A 113 -9.88 5.11 -35.40
CA PHE A 113 -10.00 5.52 -34.00
C PHE A 113 -10.61 6.92 -33.91
N ARG A 114 -11.59 7.13 -33.01
CA ARG A 114 -11.86 8.45 -32.43
C ARG A 114 -11.46 8.46 -30.97
N ARG A 115 -10.33 9.11 -30.70
CA ARG A 115 -9.84 9.51 -29.38
C ARG A 115 -10.30 10.94 -29.11
N THR A 116 -10.75 11.24 -27.90
CA THR A 116 -10.53 12.56 -27.26
C THR A 116 -10.78 12.50 -25.75
N THR A 117 -9.68 12.43 -24.98
CA THR A 117 -9.37 13.32 -23.83
C THR A 117 -7.84 13.28 -23.64
N VAL A 118 -7.28 14.40 -23.17
CA VAL A 118 -5.84 14.66 -23.03
C VAL A 118 -5.16 13.70 -22.05
N GLY A 119 -3.99 13.16 -22.42
CA GLY A 119 -3.08 12.45 -21.50
C GLY A 119 -3.04 10.92 -21.56
N ALA A 120 -3.60 10.27 -22.58
CA ALA A 120 -3.63 8.81 -22.61
C ALA A 120 -2.21 8.19 -22.78
N ARG A 121 -1.73 7.64 -21.64
CA ARG A 121 -0.51 6.85 -21.43
C ARG A 121 -0.48 5.59 -22.32
N PRO A 122 0.71 5.04 -22.62
CA PRO A 122 0.84 3.73 -23.26
C PRO A 122 0.17 2.63 -22.40
N ALA A 123 -0.56 1.72 -23.04
CA ALA A 123 -1.13 0.56 -22.36
C ALA A 123 -0.01 -0.36 -21.86
N TYR A 124 0.06 -0.58 -20.55
CA TYR A 124 1.03 -1.50 -19.94
C TYR A 124 0.69 -2.95 -20.33
N SER A 125 1.68 -3.72 -20.76
CA SER A 125 1.49 -5.12 -21.12
C SER A 125 1.32 -5.95 -19.85
N ARG A 126 0.14 -6.53 -19.66
CA ARG A 126 -0.21 -7.39 -18.51
C ARG A 126 0.70 -8.62 -18.49
N LYS A 127 1.60 -8.72 -17.50
CA LYS A 127 2.21 -10.00 -17.11
C LYS A 127 1.37 -10.63 -16.00
N GLY A 128 1.19 -11.95 -16.05
CA GLY A 128 0.29 -12.72 -15.17
C GLY A 128 0.59 -12.58 -13.67
N SER A 129 -0.45 -12.83 -12.88
CA SER A 129 -0.57 -12.58 -11.42
C SER A 129 0.37 -13.40 -10.52
N SER A 130 1.23 -14.27 -11.06
CA SER A 130 2.12 -15.12 -10.28
C SER A 130 3.48 -14.50 -9.94
N GLY A 131 3.72 -13.24 -10.31
CA GLY A 131 5.07 -12.69 -10.38
C GLY A 131 5.53 -11.73 -9.28
N PHE A 132 4.73 -11.41 -8.26
CA PHE A 132 5.10 -10.42 -7.24
C PHE A 132 5.71 -11.00 -5.96
N ASP A 133 5.73 -12.33 -5.82
CA ASP A 133 6.27 -13.02 -4.64
C ASP A 133 7.81 -13.20 -4.70
N GLU A 134 8.38 -13.21 -5.91
CA GLU A 134 9.81 -13.54 -6.12
C GLU A 134 10.76 -12.35 -5.89
N SER A 135 10.25 -11.12 -5.77
CA SER A 135 11.07 -9.92 -5.48
C SER A 135 10.27 -8.86 -4.73
N PRO A 136 10.60 -8.56 -3.46
CA PRO A 136 9.82 -7.64 -2.62
C PRO A 136 9.73 -6.22 -3.21
N ASP A 137 10.69 -5.82 -4.04
CA ASP A 137 10.75 -4.48 -4.61
C ASP A 137 9.96 -4.30 -5.91
N LYS A 138 9.42 -5.39 -6.49
CA LYS A 138 8.83 -5.34 -7.82
C LYS A 138 7.59 -4.47 -7.90
N VAL A 139 6.71 -4.52 -6.90
CA VAL A 139 5.51 -3.66 -6.85
C VAL A 139 5.94 -2.20 -6.77
N LEU A 140 6.88 -1.88 -5.88
CA LEU A 140 7.41 -0.52 -5.74
C LEU A 140 8.02 0.01 -7.04
N GLN A 141 8.83 -0.80 -7.71
CA GLN A 141 9.47 -0.43 -8.97
C GLN A 141 8.44 -0.18 -10.08
N VAL A 142 7.48 -1.10 -10.25
CA VAL A 142 6.40 -0.96 -11.25
C VAL A 142 5.60 0.33 -11.02
N LEU A 143 5.30 0.68 -9.77
CA LEU A 143 4.59 1.91 -9.45
C LEU A 143 5.41 3.17 -9.75
N ARG A 144 6.72 3.16 -9.51
CA ARG A 144 7.63 4.29 -9.80
C ARG A 144 7.84 4.48 -11.30
N GLU A 145 8.00 3.39 -12.04
CA GLU A 145 8.13 3.42 -13.51
C GLU A 145 6.86 3.92 -14.19
N ALA A 146 5.69 3.53 -13.68
CA ALA A 146 4.42 4.03 -14.18
C ALA A 146 4.23 5.53 -13.90
N ASP A 147 4.74 6.03 -12.77
CA ASP A 147 4.59 7.42 -12.36
C ASP A 147 5.76 7.94 -11.54
N GLN A 148 6.53 8.89 -12.10
CA GLN A 148 7.65 9.51 -11.41
C GLN A 148 7.25 10.25 -10.12
N GLY A 149 5.98 10.67 -9.99
CA GLY A 149 5.45 11.25 -8.76
C GLY A 149 5.47 10.29 -7.57
N ASN A 150 5.53 8.98 -7.82
CA ASN A 150 5.61 7.94 -6.78
C ASN A 150 7.02 7.81 -6.16
N CYS A 151 8.03 8.48 -6.71
CA CYS A 151 9.36 8.57 -6.10
C CYS A 151 9.42 9.58 -4.94
N TRP A 152 8.39 10.41 -4.79
CA TRP A 152 8.35 11.48 -3.80
C TRP A 152 7.13 11.33 -2.91
N CYS A 153 7.29 11.48 -1.60
CA CYS A 153 6.23 11.35 -0.62
C CYS A 153 5.07 12.30 -0.93
N ALA A 154 3.84 11.78 -0.92
CA ALA A 154 2.65 12.54 -1.25
C ALA A 154 2.44 13.76 -0.35
N ASP A 155 2.97 13.76 0.88
CA ASP A 155 2.69 14.81 1.87
C ASP A 155 3.83 15.79 2.10
N CYS A 156 5.09 15.32 2.12
CA CYS A 156 6.24 16.17 2.40
C CYS A 156 7.26 16.26 1.25
N GLY A 157 7.02 15.54 0.15
CA GLY A 157 7.95 15.52 -0.99
C GLY A 157 9.30 14.85 -0.72
N SER A 158 9.49 14.14 0.40
CA SER A 158 10.73 13.38 0.64
C SER A 158 10.87 12.21 -0.34
N GLY A 159 12.08 11.98 -0.86
CA GLY A 159 12.41 10.76 -1.63
C GLY A 159 12.95 9.62 -0.76
N VAL A 160 13.23 9.90 0.52
CA VAL A 160 13.87 8.94 1.44
C VAL A 160 12.84 7.97 1.98
N LYS A 161 13.08 6.67 1.77
CA LYS A 161 12.20 5.57 2.23
C LYS A 161 10.74 5.80 1.84
N THR A 162 10.53 6.30 0.62
CA THR A 162 9.21 6.50 -0.01
C THR A 162 8.75 5.18 -0.61
N GLU A 163 8.35 4.28 0.28
CA GLU A 163 8.00 2.88 0.00
C GLU A 163 6.77 2.42 0.80
N TRP A 164 6.06 3.36 1.46
CA TRP A 164 4.84 3.06 2.19
C TRP A 164 3.65 3.55 1.40
N VAL A 165 2.50 2.91 1.51
CA VAL A 165 1.29 3.28 0.77
C VAL A 165 0.08 3.27 1.68
N SER A 166 -0.79 4.28 1.53
CA SER A 166 -2.15 4.23 2.05
C SER A 166 -3.08 3.75 0.94
N ILE A 167 -3.47 2.47 1.00
CA ILE A 167 -4.20 1.81 -0.11
C ILE A 167 -5.54 2.51 -0.37
N ASN A 168 -6.31 2.81 0.67
CA ASN A 168 -7.63 3.44 0.54
C ASN A 168 -7.58 4.89 0.04
N LEU A 169 -6.43 5.57 0.17
CA LEU A 169 -6.23 6.96 -0.26
C LEU A 169 -5.50 7.06 -1.62
N GLY A 170 -4.85 5.99 -2.06
CA GLY A 170 -4.07 5.95 -3.29
C GLY A 170 -2.76 6.75 -3.25
N VAL A 171 -2.16 6.93 -2.06
CA VAL A 171 -0.95 7.74 -1.87
C VAL A 171 0.24 6.93 -1.35
N ILE A 172 1.42 7.22 -1.88
CA ILE A 172 2.72 6.67 -1.51
C ILE A 172 3.50 7.70 -0.68
N LEU A 173 4.05 7.25 0.43
CA LEU A 173 4.53 8.03 1.55
C LEU A 173 5.93 7.60 1.96
N CYS A 174 6.68 8.53 2.54
CA CYS A 174 7.90 8.21 3.28
C CYS A 174 7.57 7.55 4.62
N ILE A 175 8.56 6.87 5.21
CA ILE A 175 8.44 6.18 6.50
C ILE A 175 7.91 7.08 7.65
N GLU A 176 8.27 8.35 7.65
CA GLU A 176 7.88 9.26 8.72
C GLU A 176 6.42 9.74 8.57
N CYS A 177 5.98 10.06 7.36
CA CYS A 177 4.58 10.44 7.10
C CYS A 177 3.66 9.22 7.26
N SER A 178 4.09 8.04 6.81
CA SER A 178 3.35 6.80 7.04
C SER A 178 3.18 6.50 8.54
N GLY A 179 4.18 6.82 9.38
CA GLY A 179 4.07 6.75 10.83
C GLY A 179 3.02 7.70 11.43
N ILE A 180 2.74 8.84 10.81
CA ILE A 180 1.64 9.75 11.21
C ILE A 180 0.30 9.18 10.73
N HIS A 181 0.23 8.73 9.48
CA HIS A 181 -0.98 8.09 8.93
C HIS A 181 -1.46 6.90 9.79
N ARG A 182 -0.55 6.08 10.31
CA ARG A 182 -0.88 5.00 11.25
C ARG A 182 -1.61 5.50 12.50
N SER A 183 -1.23 6.67 13.02
CA SER A 183 -1.86 7.26 14.21
C SER A 183 -3.26 7.84 13.96
N LEU A 184 -3.64 8.06 12.70
CA LEU A 184 -5.00 8.50 12.33
C LEU A 184 -6.04 7.37 12.46
N GLY A 185 -5.59 6.11 12.42
CA GLY A 185 -6.45 4.94 12.45
C GLY A 185 -6.90 4.44 11.07
N THR A 186 -7.30 3.17 11.03
CA THR A 186 -7.61 2.42 9.79
C THR A 186 -8.86 2.89 9.06
N HIS A 187 -9.74 3.62 9.76
CA HIS A 187 -10.92 4.26 9.18
C HIS A 187 -10.57 5.52 8.34
N ILE A 188 -9.34 6.03 8.48
CA ILE A 188 -8.83 7.17 7.70
C ILE A 188 -7.75 6.71 6.72
N SER A 189 -6.75 5.98 7.19
CA SER A 189 -5.62 5.55 6.36
C SER A 189 -5.22 4.10 6.63
N LYS A 190 -5.12 3.31 5.56
CA LYS A 190 -4.74 1.90 5.59
C LYS A 190 -3.32 1.74 5.07
N ILE A 191 -2.34 1.86 5.97
CA ILE A 191 -0.91 1.82 5.64
C ILE A 191 -0.40 0.39 5.44
N ARG A 192 0.32 0.17 4.33
CA ARG A 192 1.13 -1.02 4.03
C ARG A 192 2.51 -0.61 3.51
N SER A 193 3.51 -1.46 3.73
CA SER A 193 4.83 -1.35 3.10
C SER A 193 4.82 -2.00 1.74
N LEU A 194 5.25 -1.30 0.70
CA LEU A 194 5.38 -1.85 -0.65
C LEU A 194 6.50 -2.90 -0.76
N THR A 195 7.42 -2.94 0.21
CA THR A 195 8.58 -3.84 0.23
C THR A 195 8.49 -4.90 1.33
N LEU A 196 7.72 -4.66 2.41
CA LEU A 196 7.61 -5.58 3.55
C LEU A 196 6.28 -6.35 3.60
N ASP A 197 5.22 -5.84 2.95
CA ASP A 197 3.88 -6.44 3.02
C ASP A 197 3.42 -7.02 1.66
N SER A 198 4.28 -7.77 0.95
CA SER A 198 4.04 -8.25 -0.43
C SER A 198 2.69 -8.97 -0.61
N GLN A 199 2.27 -9.78 0.37
CA GLN A 199 1.01 -10.52 0.36
C GLN A 199 -0.23 -9.62 0.42
N SER A 200 -0.09 -8.35 0.82
CA SER A 200 -1.20 -7.40 0.84
C SER A 200 -1.55 -6.84 -0.55
N PHE A 201 -0.75 -7.12 -1.59
CA PHE A 201 -0.89 -6.52 -2.92
C PHE A 201 -1.48 -7.49 -3.93
N THR A 202 -2.81 -7.61 -3.92
CA THR A 202 -3.54 -8.34 -4.97
C THR A 202 -3.46 -7.61 -6.31
N THR A 203 -3.78 -8.31 -7.40
CA THR A 203 -3.85 -7.71 -8.76
C THR A 203 -4.73 -6.45 -8.78
N ASP A 204 -5.89 -6.47 -8.11
CA ASP A 204 -6.79 -5.31 -8.03
C ASP A 204 -6.16 -4.11 -7.31
N ILE A 205 -5.41 -4.36 -6.23
CA ILE A 205 -4.72 -3.30 -5.47
C ILE A 205 -3.57 -2.72 -6.30
N VAL A 206 -2.78 -3.55 -6.98
CA VAL A 206 -1.69 -3.08 -7.84
C VAL A 206 -2.25 -2.24 -8.99
N GLU A 207 -3.31 -2.68 -9.65
CA GLU A 207 -3.96 -1.92 -10.72
C GLU A 207 -4.55 -0.61 -10.20
N LEU A 208 -5.18 -0.63 -9.02
CA LEU A 208 -5.65 0.58 -8.34
C LEU A 208 -4.52 1.60 -8.16
N LEU A 209 -3.36 1.16 -7.65
CA LEU A 209 -2.22 2.04 -7.42
C LEU A 209 -1.58 2.54 -8.73
N LEU A 210 -1.60 1.73 -9.80
CA LEU A 210 -1.15 2.13 -11.14
C LEU A 210 -2.02 3.22 -11.77
N LEU A 211 -3.33 3.16 -11.54
CA LEU A 211 -4.29 4.13 -12.07
C LEU A 211 -4.40 5.41 -11.24
N THR A 212 -3.88 5.40 -10.01
CA THR A 212 -3.94 6.52 -9.08
C THR A 212 -2.56 7.15 -8.93
N GLY A 213 -1.76 6.69 -7.97
CA GLY A 213 -0.46 7.26 -7.65
C GLY A 213 -0.54 8.71 -7.14
N ASN A 214 0.61 9.23 -6.69
CA ASN A 214 0.67 10.50 -5.98
C ASN A 214 0.21 11.69 -6.82
N ARG A 215 0.51 11.70 -8.12
CA ARG A 215 0.10 12.81 -8.99
C ARG A 215 -1.42 12.90 -9.05
N ILE A 216 -2.11 11.80 -9.35
CA ILE A 216 -3.59 11.80 -9.46
C ILE A 216 -4.22 12.02 -8.10
N ALA A 217 -3.75 11.33 -7.06
CA ALA A 217 -4.29 11.49 -5.71
C ALA A 217 -4.19 12.94 -5.22
N ASN A 218 -3.05 13.61 -5.41
CA ASN A 218 -2.90 15.02 -4.99
C ASN A 218 -3.69 16.01 -5.86
N THR A 219 -4.09 15.68 -7.10
CA THR A 219 -5.08 16.52 -7.81
C THR A 219 -6.43 16.61 -7.10
N VAL A 220 -6.72 15.66 -6.20
CA VAL A 220 -7.93 15.64 -5.36
C VAL A 220 -7.62 16.16 -3.96
N TRP A 221 -6.67 15.53 -3.27
CA TRP A 221 -6.37 15.81 -1.87
C TRP A 221 -5.63 17.13 -1.63
N GLU A 222 -5.09 17.75 -2.69
CA GLU A 222 -4.37 19.04 -2.63
C GLU A 222 -4.92 20.02 -3.67
N ALA A 223 -6.15 19.83 -4.16
CA ALA A 223 -6.74 20.64 -5.23
C ALA A 223 -6.72 22.15 -4.93
N LYS A 224 -6.93 22.52 -3.66
CA LYS A 224 -6.95 23.90 -3.15
C LYS A 224 -5.74 24.25 -2.28
N LEU A 225 -4.68 23.44 -2.33
CA LEU A 225 -3.55 23.66 -1.46
C LEU A 225 -2.75 24.90 -1.93
N ASP A 226 -2.64 25.90 -1.06
CA ASP A 226 -1.81 27.07 -1.36
C ASP A 226 -0.31 26.72 -1.35
N ASN A 227 0.43 27.41 -2.22
CA ASN A 227 1.87 27.27 -2.31
C ASN A 227 2.53 27.63 -0.97
N GLY A 228 3.37 26.73 -0.46
CA GLY A 228 4.15 26.93 0.77
C GLY A 228 3.54 26.36 2.05
N ILE A 229 2.29 25.88 2.02
CA ILE A 229 1.69 25.16 3.17
C ILE A 229 2.27 23.75 3.30
N LYS A 230 2.60 23.11 2.16
CA LYS A 230 3.11 21.74 2.13
C LYS A 230 4.44 21.64 2.88
N PRO A 231 4.59 20.72 3.85
CA PRO A 231 5.81 20.58 4.62
C PRO A 231 6.98 20.14 3.73
N SER A 232 8.18 20.63 4.03
CA SER A 232 9.41 20.14 3.38
C SER A 232 9.81 18.76 3.91
N PRO A 233 10.72 18.04 3.23
CA PRO A 233 11.27 16.77 3.72
C PRO A 233 11.96 16.88 5.08
N GLN A 234 12.39 18.07 5.49
CA GLN A 234 13.06 18.32 6.79
C GLN A 234 12.11 18.90 7.85
N ALA A 235 10.81 19.02 7.53
CA ALA A 235 9.82 19.54 8.47
C ALA A 235 9.71 18.66 9.72
N THR A 236 9.50 19.31 10.86
CA THR A 236 9.31 18.64 12.15
C THR A 236 8.07 17.74 12.13
N ARG A 237 8.06 16.73 13.02
CA ARG A 237 6.92 15.83 13.18
C ARG A 237 5.60 16.58 13.42
N GLU A 238 5.64 17.64 14.21
CA GLU A 238 4.46 18.48 14.52
C GLU A 238 3.90 19.17 13.27
N LYS A 239 4.77 19.78 12.44
CA LYS A 239 4.34 20.42 11.18
C LYS A 239 3.72 19.40 10.22
N ARG A 240 4.32 18.21 10.12
CA ARG A 240 3.77 17.12 9.31
C ARG A 240 2.43 16.62 9.85
N LEU A 241 2.32 16.44 11.17
CA LEU A 241 1.08 16.02 11.82
C LEU A 241 -0.05 17.00 11.55
N LYS A 242 0.20 18.31 11.71
CA LYS A 242 -0.78 19.35 11.41
C LYS A 242 -1.24 19.27 9.95
N PHE A 243 -0.29 19.26 9.02
CA PHE A 243 -0.60 19.18 7.59
C PHE A 243 -1.40 17.93 7.21
N ILE A 244 -1.00 16.77 7.71
CA ILE A 244 -1.65 15.48 7.41
C ILE A 244 -3.07 15.43 7.99
N ASN A 245 -3.32 16.01 9.17
CA ASN A 245 -4.67 16.15 9.71
C ASN A 245 -5.54 17.05 8.82
N SER A 246 -5.07 18.27 8.50
CA SER A 246 -5.78 19.17 7.57
C SER A 246 -6.11 18.49 6.24
N LYS A 247 -5.16 17.72 5.69
CA LYS A 247 -5.30 17.07 4.38
C LYS A 247 -6.30 15.91 4.37
N TYR A 248 -6.26 14.99 5.34
CA TYR A 248 -7.01 13.74 5.27
C TYR A 248 -8.14 13.60 6.30
N VAL A 249 -8.00 14.23 7.47
CA VAL A 249 -9.02 14.23 8.52
C VAL A 249 -10.03 15.34 8.24
N ASP A 250 -9.54 16.58 8.13
CA ASP A 250 -10.38 17.76 7.92
C ASP A 250 -10.75 17.94 6.44
N ARG A 251 -9.92 17.39 5.53
CA ARG A 251 -10.10 17.44 4.07
C ARG A 251 -10.14 18.87 3.53
N GLU A 252 -9.39 19.75 4.17
CA GLU A 252 -9.38 21.20 3.97
C GLU A 252 -9.02 21.61 2.54
N PHE A 253 -8.18 20.82 1.87
CA PHE A 253 -7.65 21.13 0.55
C PHE A 253 -8.43 20.48 -0.60
N VAL A 254 -9.52 19.76 -0.32
CA VAL A 254 -10.37 19.15 -1.35
C VAL A 254 -11.30 20.21 -1.94
N GLU A 255 -11.42 20.25 -3.27
CA GLU A 255 -12.33 21.18 -3.95
C GLU A 255 -13.80 20.79 -3.71
N PRO A 256 -14.65 21.66 -3.12
CA PRO A 256 -16.07 21.35 -2.94
C PRO A 256 -16.79 21.22 -4.29
N ILE A 257 -17.95 20.56 -4.29
CA ILE A 257 -18.80 20.51 -5.47
C ILE A 257 -19.26 21.93 -5.81
N SER A 258 -18.99 22.37 -7.04
CA SER A 258 -19.48 23.66 -7.52
C SER A 258 -21.01 23.63 -7.63
N PRO A 259 -21.74 24.53 -6.92
CA PRO A 259 -23.20 24.56 -6.97
C PRO A 259 -23.75 25.02 -8.33
N THR A 260 -22.92 25.68 -9.16
CA THR A 260 -23.33 26.25 -10.44
C THR A 260 -22.82 25.48 -11.65
N LEU A 261 -21.64 24.84 -11.55
CA LEU A 261 -21.00 24.16 -12.67
C LEU A 261 -21.12 22.63 -12.61
N SER A 262 -21.40 22.05 -11.43
CA SER A 262 -21.50 20.60 -11.30
C SER A 262 -22.84 20.09 -11.85
N ARG A 263 -22.77 18.98 -12.58
CA ARG A 263 -23.97 18.23 -13.01
C ARG A 263 -24.60 17.41 -11.89
N TYR A 264 -23.88 17.18 -10.81
CA TYR A 264 -24.31 16.35 -9.68
C TYR A 264 -24.27 17.20 -8.42
N ALA A 265 -25.36 17.19 -7.65
CA ALA A 265 -25.52 18.08 -6.51
C ALA A 265 -24.87 17.52 -5.23
N THR A 266 -24.71 16.20 -5.14
CA THR A 266 -24.19 15.53 -3.95
C THR A 266 -22.95 14.69 -4.23
N PRO A 267 -22.12 14.42 -3.19
CA PRO A 267 -21.01 13.48 -3.30
C PRO A 267 -21.46 12.08 -3.76
N ASP A 268 -22.61 11.60 -3.26
CA ASP A 268 -23.19 10.31 -3.61
C ASP A 268 -23.57 10.21 -5.09
N GLU A 269 -24.21 11.25 -5.64
CA GLU A 269 -24.54 11.30 -7.07
C GLU A 269 -23.29 11.37 -7.94
N THR A 270 -22.29 12.13 -7.48
CA THR A 270 -20.97 12.21 -8.12
C THR A 270 -20.30 10.84 -8.14
N LEU A 271 -20.37 10.10 -7.03
CA LEU A 271 -19.81 8.75 -6.89
C LEU A 271 -20.47 7.77 -7.85
N VAL A 272 -21.81 7.66 -7.84
CA VAL A 272 -22.56 6.76 -8.72
C VAL A 272 -22.27 7.06 -10.19
N ALA A 273 -22.21 8.33 -10.57
CA ALA A 273 -21.89 8.74 -11.93
C ALA A 273 -20.44 8.41 -12.34
N ALA A 274 -19.49 8.61 -11.43
CA ALA A 274 -18.08 8.28 -11.65
C ALA A 274 -17.88 6.76 -11.83
N ILE A 275 -18.55 5.95 -11.01
CA ILE A 275 -18.55 4.49 -11.12
C ILE A 275 -19.10 4.04 -12.48
N LYS A 276 -20.27 4.54 -12.89
CA LYS A 276 -20.90 4.21 -14.18
C LYS A 276 -20.01 4.57 -15.39
N ARG A 277 -19.14 5.57 -15.25
CA ARG A 277 -18.19 6.02 -16.28
C ARG A 277 -16.82 5.35 -16.19
N ASN A 278 -16.59 4.51 -15.17
CA ASN A 278 -15.30 3.89 -14.87
C ASN A 278 -14.17 4.93 -14.68
N GLU A 279 -14.46 6.06 -14.01
CA GLU A 279 -13.52 7.17 -13.81
C GLU A 279 -12.94 7.19 -12.38
N ILE A 280 -11.83 6.46 -12.15
CA ILE A 280 -11.21 6.28 -10.82
C ILE A 280 -10.89 7.60 -10.09
N GLN A 281 -10.40 8.62 -10.81
CA GLN A 281 -10.07 9.92 -10.22
C GLN A 281 -11.31 10.60 -9.64
N ARG A 282 -12.45 10.52 -10.34
CA ARG A 282 -13.72 11.07 -9.85
C ARG A 282 -14.31 10.25 -8.71
N VAL A 283 -14.05 8.93 -8.68
CA VAL A 283 -14.41 8.08 -7.53
C VAL A 283 -13.64 8.53 -6.29
N ILE A 284 -12.32 8.74 -6.39
CA ILE A 284 -11.50 9.27 -5.29
C ILE A 284 -12.02 10.64 -4.84
N TYR A 285 -12.32 11.53 -5.79
CA TYR A 285 -12.88 12.84 -5.51
C TYR A 285 -14.19 12.76 -4.72
N ALA A 286 -15.14 11.93 -5.15
CA ALA A 286 -16.40 11.77 -4.46
C ALA A 286 -16.21 11.18 -3.04
N LEU A 287 -15.33 10.19 -2.88
CA LEU A 287 -14.98 9.63 -1.57
C LEU A 287 -14.29 10.67 -0.66
N ALA A 288 -13.42 11.52 -1.21
CA ALA A 288 -12.80 12.65 -0.50
C ALA A 288 -13.85 13.69 -0.07
N LEU A 289 -14.95 13.83 -0.80
CA LEU A 289 -16.12 14.62 -0.40
C LEU A 289 -17.09 13.90 0.55
N LYS A 290 -16.69 12.74 1.12
CA LYS A 290 -17.48 11.93 2.06
C LYS A 290 -18.71 11.27 1.43
N ALA A 291 -18.67 10.95 0.13
CA ALA A 291 -19.67 10.08 -0.47
C ALA A 291 -19.75 8.73 0.25
N ASN A 292 -20.96 8.21 0.43
CA ASN A 292 -21.18 6.90 1.02
C ASN A 292 -20.70 5.80 0.05
N PRO A 293 -19.67 5.00 0.41
CA PRO A 293 -19.18 3.94 -0.45
C PRO A 293 -20.22 2.83 -0.69
N ASN A 294 -21.26 2.73 0.14
CA ASN A 294 -22.39 1.78 0.02
C ASN A 294 -23.62 2.37 -0.68
N VAL A 295 -23.47 3.49 -1.41
CA VAL A 295 -24.59 4.10 -2.14
C VAL A 295 -25.17 3.14 -3.19
N CYS A 296 -26.50 3.10 -3.28
CA CYS A 296 -27.22 2.40 -4.34
C CYS A 296 -27.65 3.36 -5.45
N ASP A 297 -27.59 2.91 -6.70
CA ASP A 297 -28.11 3.69 -7.82
C ASP A 297 -29.63 3.83 -7.74
N LYS A 298 -30.13 5.07 -7.80
CA LYS A 298 -31.56 5.41 -7.69
C LYS A 298 -32.43 4.70 -8.74
N SER A 299 -31.89 4.43 -9.93
CA SER A 299 -32.68 3.87 -11.03
C SER A 299 -33.00 2.38 -10.89
N ARG A 300 -32.08 1.60 -10.29
CA ARG A 300 -32.18 0.14 -10.22
C ARG A 300 -31.98 -0.44 -8.82
N GLY A 301 -31.65 0.37 -7.84
CA GLY A 301 -31.27 -0.08 -6.50
C GLY A 301 -29.94 -0.85 -6.46
N THR A 302 -29.15 -0.81 -7.54
CA THR A 302 -27.89 -1.55 -7.61
C THR A 302 -26.83 -0.94 -6.69
N HIS A 303 -26.22 -1.77 -5.84
CA HIS A 303 -25.12 -1.38 -4.97
C HIS A 303 -23.88 -0.88 -5.76
N SER A 304 -23.18 0.11 -5.22
CA SER A 304 -21.96 0.73 -5.79
C SER A 304 -20.92 -0.28 -6.28
N VAL A 305 -20.64 -1.32 -5.50
CA VAL A 305 -19.67 -2.37 -5.84
C VAL A 305 -20.11 -3.12 -7.10
N PHE A 306 -21.36 -3.56 -7.19
CA PHE A 306 -21.86 -4.25 -8.38
C PHE A 306 -21.91 -3.35 -9.61
N LEU A 307 -22.18 -2.05 -9.43
CA LEU A 307 -22.05 -1.07 -10.52
C LEU A 307 -20.61 -0.96 -11.00
N ALA A 308 -19.63 -0.94 -10.09
CA ALA A 308 -18.21 -0.88 -10.44
C ALA A 308 -17.75 -2.11 -11.20
N LEU A 309 -18.19 -3.30 -10.77
CA LEU A 309 -17.91 -4.55 -11.48
C LEU A 309 -18.50 -4.54 -12.89
N ALA A 310 -19.78 -4.16 -13.03
CA ALA A 310 -20.46 -4.11 -14.32
C ALA A 310 -19.88 -3.04 -15.28
N ALA A 311 -19.42 -1.91 -14.74
CA ALA A 311 -18.83 -0.84 -15.55
C ALA A 311 -17.43 -1.22 -16.07
N ALA A 312 -16.68 -2.01 -15.31
CA ALA A 312 -15.36 -2.50 -15.71
C ALA A 312 -15.43 -3.71 -16.65
N ASP A 313 -16.39 -4.62 -16.42
CA ASP A 313 -16.54 -5.86 -17.18
C ASP A 313 -18.03 -6.25 -17.35
N PRO A 314 -18.71 -5.67 -18.34
CA PRO A 314 -20.12 -5.98 -18.61
C PRO A 314 -20.31 -7.46 -19.00
N ALA A 315 -21.32 -8.13 -18.45
CA ALA A 315 -21.65 -9.48 -18.87
C ALA A 315 -22.09 -9.52 -20.34
N SER A 316 -21.56 -10.49 -21.09
CA SER A 316 -21.95 -10.70 -22.49
C SER A 316 -23.45 -11.01 -22.59
N PRO A 317 -24.20 -10.39 -23.51
CA PRO A 317 -25.54 -10.85 -23.83
C PRO A 317 -25.40 -12.28 -24.37
N SER A 318 -26.17 -13.22 -23.81
CA SER A 318 -26.19 -14.61 -24.22
C SER A 318 -26.68 -14.74 -25.67
N SER A 319 -25.75 -14.66 -26.62
CA SER A 319 -26.00 -15.10 -27.99
C SER A 319 -25.62 -16.57 -28.09
N GLY A 320 -26.60 -17.41 -28.37
CA GLY A 320 -26.38 -18.78 -28.83
C GLY A 320 -25.44 -18.81 -30.04
N THR A 321 -25.03 -20.03 -30.38
CA THR A 321 -24.07 -20.42 -31.44
C THR A 321 -22.58 -20.17 -31.13
N SER A 322 -21.95 -21.28 -30.73
CA SER A 322 -20.58 -21.69 -31.04
C SER A 322 -19.72 -20.68 -31.79
N ASN A 323 -18.86 -19.98 -31.06
CA ASN A 323 -17.52 -19.71 -31.54
C ASN A 323 -16.57 -19.89 -30.36
N THR A 324 -15.78 -20.95 -30.44
CA THR A 324 -14.58 -21.20 -29.66
C THR A 324 -13.54 -20.13 -29.98
N ARG A 325 -13.83 -18.87 -29.60
CA ARG A 325 -12.75 -17.95 -29.28
C ARG A 325 -12.14 -18.52 -28.02
N THR A 326 -10.91 -19.02 -28.15
CA THR A 326 -9.98 -19.16 -27.05
C THR A 326 -9.93 -17.80 -26.34
N SER A 327 -10.84 -17.59 -25.38
CA SER A 327 -10.79 -16.45 -24.51
C SER A 327 -9.54 -16.69 -23.67
N SER A 328 -8.41 -16.15 -24.12
CA SER A 328 -7.25 -15.94 -23.27
C SER A 328 -7.82 -15.41 -21.96
N ASP A 329 -7.63 -16.15 -20.86
CA ASP A 329 -8.02 -15.75 -19.50
C ASP A 329 -7.44 -14.37 -19.23
N ARG A 330 -8.21 -13.33 -19.58
CA ARG A 330 -7.82 -11.96 -19.28
C ARG A 330 -8.16 -11.83 -17.82
N ASN A 331 -7.14 -11.88 -16.96
CA ASN A 331 -7.29 -11.42 -15.58
C ASN A 331 -7.76 -9.96 -15.65
N VAL A 332 -9.05 -9.75 -15.40
CA VAL A 332 -9.67 -8.44 -15.29
C VAL A 332 -9.53 -8.00 -13.85
N ALA A 333 -8.99 -6.81 -13.66
CA ALA A 333 -8.88 -6.16 -12.36
C ALA A 333 -10.04 -5.18 -12.17
N PHE A 334 -10.48 -5.00 -10.93
CA PHE A 334 -11.60 -4.16 -10.53
C PHE A 334 -11.15 -3.04 -9.58
N PRO A 335 -10.30 -2.10 -10.02
CA PRO A 335 -9.72 -1.08 -9.16
C PRO A 335 -10.75 -0.16 -8.50
N ILE A 336 -11.87 0.15 -9.20
CA ILE A 336 -12.96 0.94 -8.62
C ILE A 336 -13.70 0.16 -7.52
N ALA A 337 -13.98 -1.13 -7.74
CA ALA A 337 -14.58 -1.95 -6.70
C ALA A 337 -13.63 -2.07 -5.49
N GLU A 338 -12.33 -2.23 -5.76
CA GLU A 338 -11.31 -2.32 -4.71
C GLU A 338 -11.23 -1.05 -3.88
N ILE A 339 -11.16 0.14 -4.49
CA ILE A 339 -11.10 1.38 -3.69
C ILE A 339 -12.37 1.62 -2.88
N LEU A 340 -13.54 1.19 -3.36
CA LEU A 340 -14.79 1.25 -2.61
C LEU A 340 -14.71 0.37 -1.35
N VAL A 341 -14.30 -0.90 -1.50
CA VAL A 341 -14.12 -1.84 -0.37
C VAL A 341 -13.06 -1.32 0.61
N GLN A 342 -11.96 -0.76 0.09
CA GLN A 342 -10.92 -0.15 0.92
C GLN A 342 -11.41 1.09 1.67
N ASN A 343 -12.50 1.73 1.23
CA ASN A 343 -13.15 2.83 1.92
C ASN A 343 -14.43 2.44 2.68
N GLY A 344 -14.68 1.14 2.87
CA GLY A 344 -15.78 0.65 3.72
C GLY A 344 -17.05 0.23 2.98
N ALA A 345 -16.97 0.00 1.66
CA ALA A 345 -18.07 -0.69 0.97
C ALA A 345 -18.17 -2.15 1.43
N GLU A 346 -19.35 -2.55 1.87
CA GLU A 346 -19.70 -3.92 2.21
C GLU A 346 -20.33 -4.56 0.96
N ILE A 347 -19.84 -5.73 0.56
CA ILE A 347 -20.39 -6.43 -0.59
C ILE A 347 -21.70 -7.10 -0.16
N PRO A 348 -22.86 -6.75 -0.76
CA PRO A 348 -24.12 -7.37 -0.38
C PRO A 348 -24.10 -8.87 -0.67
N SER A 349 -24.71 -9.65 0.22
CA SER A 349 -24.84 -11.11 0.06
C SER A 349 -25.83 -11.49 -1.04
N SER A 350 -26.80 -10.63 -1.34
CA SER A 350 -27.70 -10.77 -2.47
C SER A 350 -27.04 -10.28 -3.75
N LEU A 351 -27.03 -11.15 -4.77
CA LEU A 351 -26.53 -10.80 -6.09
C LEU A 351 -27.44 -9.76 -6.78
N PRO A 352 -26.88 -8.94 -7.68
CA PRO A 352 -27.67 -7.95 -8.41
C PRO A 352 -28.65 -8.63 -9.38
N ALA A 353 -29.69 -7.88 -9.78
CA ALA A 353 -30.71 -8.36 -10.72
C ALA A 353 -30.21 -8.59 -12.16
N PHE A 354 -28.95 -8.26 -12.46
CA PHE A 354 -28.33 -8.46 -13.78
C PHE A 354 -27.15 -9.43 -13.66
N PRO A 355 -26.82 -10.17 -14.73
CA PRO A 355 -25.71 -11.11 -14.70
C PRO A 355 -24.38 -10.39 -14.51
N LEU A 356 -23.52 -10.93 -13.64
CA LEU A 356 -22.12 -10.54 -13.51
C LEU A 356 -21.24 -11.38 -14.45
N SER A 357 -20.14 -10.81 -14.93
CA SER A 357 -19.13 -11.56 -15.67
C SER A 357 -18.48 -12.63 -14.79
N ARG A 358 -17.77 -13.59 -15.41
CA ARG A 358 -17.03 -14.62 -14.66
C ARG A 358 -16.00 -13.99 -13.71
N SER A 359 -15.23 -13.01 -14.18
CA SER A 359 -14.22 -12.33 -13.37
C SER A 359 -14.85 -11.52 -12.22
N ALA A 360 -16.00 -10.88 -12.46
CA ALA A 360 -16.71 -10.16 -11.41
C ALA A 360 -17.25 -11.10 -10.31
N ASN A 361 -17.74 -12.29 -10.66
CA ASN A 361 -18.15 -13.30 -9.68
C ASN A 361 -16.96 -13.77 -8.82
N LEU A 362 -15.81 -14.07 -9.45
CA LEU A 362 -14.60 -14.47 -8.72
C LEU A 362 -14.13 -13.38 -7.74
N TYR A 363 -14.18 -12.11 -8.15
CA TYR A 363 -13.87 -10.98 -7.25
C TYR A 363 -14.80 -10.98 -6.02
N VAL A 364 -16.11 -11.13 -6.23
CA VAL A 364 -17.10 -11.17 -5.14
C VAL A 364 -16.85 -12.36 -4.21
N GLU A 365 -16.58 -13.54 -4.74
CA GLU A 365 -16.29 -14.74 -3.95
C GLU A 365 -15.04 -14.58 -3.07
N GLN A 366 -13.96 -14.03 -3.65
CA GLN A 366 -12.71 -13.77 -2.94
C GLN A 366 -12.90 -12.74 -1.82
N LYS A 367 -13.68 -11.68 -2.06
CA LYS A 367 -13.84 -10.57 -1.11
C LYS A 367 -14.95 -10.79 -0.08
N SER A 368 -15.94 -11.64 -0.36
CA SER A 368 -17.04 -11.95 0.56
C SER A 368 -16.67 -13.02 1.60
N GLY A 369 -15.43 -13.52 1.61
CA GLY A 369 -14.95 -14.54 2.54
C GLY A 369 -15.58 -15.92 2.35
N ARG A 370 -16.30 -16.17 1.24
CA ARG A 370 -16.99 -17.44 0.96
C ARG A 370 -16.17 -18.45 0.15
N GLY A 371 -14.92 -18.13 -0.20
CA GLY A 371 -14.12 -18.91 -1.15
C GLY A 371 -12.66 -19.16 -0.77
N THR A 372 -12.32 -19.34 0.52
CA THR A 372 -10.96 -19.76 0.90
C THR A 372 -10.98 -20.68 2.13
N LEU A 373 -11.31 -21.95 1.90
CA LEU A 373 -10.78 -23.03 2.73
C LEU A 373 -9.43 -23.43 2.15
N THR A 374 -8.37 -22.67 2.46
CA THR A 374 -7.00 -23.17 2.67
C THR A 374 -6.03 -22.01 2.99
N LEU A 375 -5.37 -22.16 4.14
CA LEU A 375 -4.16 -21.48 4.61
C LEU A 375 -4.26 -20.01 5.02
N ASP A 376 -4.85 -19.77 6.20
CA ASP A 376 -4.49 -18.65 7.07
C ASP A 376 -4.17 -19.18 8.48
N THR A 377 -2.88 -19.28 8.77
CA THR A 377 -2.36 -19.32 10.15
C THR A 377 -1.71 -17.97 10.40
N VAL A 378 -2.48 -16.96 10.79
CA VAL A 378 -2.31 -16.20 12.05
C VAL A 378 -3.42 -15.16 12.22
N GLY A 379 -4.11 -15.20 13.37
CA GLY A 379 -4.46 -13.97 14.07
C GLY A 379 -5.92 -13.49 14.05
N LEU A 380 -6.91 -14.37 14.16
CA LEU A 380 -8.22 -13.99 14.71
C LEU A 380 -8.46 -14.73 16.03
N LEU A 381 -8.47 -13.95 17.12
CA LEU A 381 -9.01 -14.37 18.41
C LEU A 381 -10.50 -14.73 18.22
N PRO A 382 -10.97 -15.87 18.76
CA PRO A 382 -12.38 -16.22 18.69
C PRO A 382 -13.18 -15.26 19.57
N ASN A 383 -14.19 -14.63 18.98
CA ASN A 383 -15.17 -13.80 19.66
C ASN A 383 -16.19 -14.73 20.36
N PRO A 384 -16.29 -14.80 21.71
CA PRO A 384 -17.31 -15.59 22.38
C PRO A 384 -18.47 -14.65 22.71
N SER A 385 -19.42 -14.49 21.79
CA SER A 385 -20.64 -13.71 22.03
C SER A 385 -21.90 -14.56 21.85
N LEU A 386 -21.98 -15.65 22.61
CA LEU A 386 -23.23 -16.21 23.14
C LEU A 386 -22.90 -16.81 24.52
N ASN A 387 -23.64 -16.41 25.56
CA ASN A 387 -23.58 -16.84 26.98
C ASN A 387 -22.64 -16.11 27.97
N LEU A 388 -22.52 -14.78 27.88
CA LEU A 388 -21.88 -13.95 28.93
C LEU A 388 -22.86 -13.25 29.89
N GLY A 389 -24.14 -13.69 29.96
CA GLY A 389 -25.13 -13.16 30.89
C GLY A 389 -25.21 -13.91 32.23
N GLU A 390 -25.08 -15.24 32.22
CA GLU A 390 -25.36 -16.06 33.42
C GLU A 390 -24.12 -16.30 34.30
N LYS A 391 -22.91 -16.21 33.73
CA LYS A 391 -21.66 -16.47 34.47
C LYS A 391 -21.23 -15.28 35.34
N GLN A 392 -21.54 -14.05 34.92
CA GLN A 392 -21.20 -12.84 35.69
C GLN A 392 -22.11 -12.60 36.91
N HIS A 393 -23.35 -13.12 36.89
CA HIS A 393 -24.25 -13.01 38.05
C HIS A 393 -23.83 -13.95 39.19
N LYS A 394 -23.44 -15.19 38.83
CA LYS A 394 -23.00 -16.22 39.79
C LYS A 394 -21.66 -15.89 40.47
N GLU A 395 -20.75 -15.21 39.76
CA GLU A 395 -19.45 -14.79 40.32
C GLU A 395 -19.56 -13.53 41.20
N ARG A 396 -20.54 -12.66 40.95
CA ARG A 396 -20.83 -11.46 41.76
C ARG A 396 -21.47 -11.81 43.10
N GLU A 397 -22.35 -12.82 43.15
CA GLU A 397 -22.91 -13.33 44.41
C GLU A 397 -21.86 -14.06 45.27
N ALA A 398 -20.97 -14.84 44.66
CA ALA A 398 -19.89 -15.53 45.38
C ALA A 398 -18.85 -14.57 45.99
N ARG A 399 -18.63 -13.39 45.38
CA ARG A 399 -17.76 -12.33 45.94
C ARG A 399 -18.44 -11.47 47.00
N LEU A 400 -19.77 -11.41 47.05
CA LEU A 400 -20.52 -10.71 48.09
C LEU A 400 -20.61 -11.52 49.40
N GLN A 401 -20.66 -12.86 49.33
CA GLN A 401 -20.66 -13.71 50.52
C GLN A 401 -19.30 -13.82 51.23
N LYS A 402 -18.17 -13.53 50.55
CA LYS A 402 -16.84 -13.56 51.17
C LYS A 402 -16.41 -12.27 51.87
N ARG A 403 -17.27 -11.25 51.96
CA ARG A 403 -16.97 -9.98 52.68
C ARG A 403 -17.67 -9.81 54.03
N VAL A 404 -18.39 -10.82 54.53
CA VAL A 404 -19.14 -10.69 55.80
C VAL A 404 -18.48 -11.39 57.00
N SER A 405 -17.24 -11.89 56.90
CA SER A 405 -16.60 -12.56 58.04
C SER A 405 -15.16 -12.09 58.28
N ALA A 406 -15.00 -10.87 58.82
CA ALA A 406 -13.85 -10.43 59.60
C ALA A 406 -14.08 -8.98 60.10
N GLY A 407 -14.91 -8.80 61.12
CA GLY A 407 -15.06 -7.55 61.87
C GLY A 407 -14.44 -7.70 63.25
N GLY A 408 -13.30 -7.02 63.47
CA GLY A 408 -12.47 -7.12 64.68
C GLY A 408 -13.10 -6.53 65.95
N ARG A 409 -12.65 -7.06 67.09
CA ARG A 409 -12.92 -6.52 68.42
C ARG A 409 -12.05 -5.27 68.65
N LEU A 410 -12.67 -4.13 68.93
CA LEU A 410 -12.01 -2.94 69.47
C LEU A 410 -11.72 -3.13 70.97
N ALA A 411 -10.50 -2.84 71.40
CA ALA A 411 -10.17 -2.48 72.78
C ALA A 411 -9.58 -1.06 72.77
N LYS A 412 -10.17 -0.16 73.55
CA LYS A 412 -9.74 1.23 73.73
C LYS A 412 -9.50 1.41 75.23
N ALA A 413 -8.26 1.64 75.64
CA ALA A 413 -7.91 2.07 77.00
C ALA A 413 -7.67 3.59 77.01
N PRO A 414 -8.10 4.32 78.05
CA PRO A 414 -8.04 5.78 78.10
C PRO A 414 -6.73 6.28 78.73
N ILE A 415 -6.32 7.49 78.34
CA ILE A 415 -5.26 8.28 78.98
C ILE A 415 -5.96 9.32 79.89
N PRO A 416 -5.52 9.52 81.15
CA PRO A 416 -6.10 10.50 82.05
C PRO A 416 -5.48 11.90 81.88
N GLU A 417 -6.31 12.93 82.07
CA GLU A 417 -5.88 14.32 82.18
C GLU A 417 -5.23 14.59 83.54
N LEU A 418 -4.04 15.20 83.51
CA LEU A 418 -3.71 16.51 84.11
C LEU A 418 -2.33 16.97 83.64
#